data_AF-A0A9E3QI24-F1
#
_entry.id   AF-A0A9E3QI24-F1
#
_cell.length_a   1.000
_cell.length_b   1.000
_cell.length_c   1.000
_cell.angle_alpha   90.00
_cell.angle_beta   90.00
_cell.angle_gamma   90.00
#
_symmetry.space_group_name_H-M   'P 1'
#
loop_
_entity.id
_entity.type
_entity.pdbx_description
1 polymer ?
#
loop_
_entity_poly.entity_id
_entity_poly.type
_entity_poly.pdbx_seq_one_letter_code
_entity_poly.pdbx_strand_id
1 'polypeptide(L)'
;MDSHTKPRIWTRADSGACLLCVAVSALLAVAPHLAVWARYGTLEYLADDDDVLYLAIARIPYHGENVLRDPFCSREEQVPCLFAWLQFVPLAKLTRLLGLPPILMALVWRALGGVLFGGSLYVLFRRLMAGTRRPVAWALGCSLIGLSDAGFVGGRPLIVNWGFLMQLLGGTVPAGKPDALAQYRVVTPLLNLPFLLLLVAALHPSVRDRRKAVLMGAGLLGLCFLLYFFFWTAAVVALGGYLVSQLVLVWGASRERRAEPLRRAQVAAAVLTGGMLIGAPQVYSNAQTFADVRYRPILERLSRGERVPPQDPARWRYAKNIWAWGKIAIGAAAILVAG
;
A
#
# COMPACT_ATOMS: atom_id res chain seq x y z
N MET A 1 8.57 18.81 -30.43
CA MET A 1 7.41 18.98 -29.53
C MET A 1 7.89 19.60 -28.23
N ASP A 2 8.20 20.90 -28.26
CA ASP A 2 8.73 21.66 -27.12
C ASP A 2 7.62 22.42 -26.39
N SER A 3 6.55 21.72 -25.99
CA SER A 3 5.65 22.30 -25.00
C SER A 3 6.23 22.00 -23.62
N HIS A 4 7.12 22.88 -23.16
CA HIS A 4 7.37 23.07 -21.73
C HIS A 4 6.06 23.48 -21.05
N THR A 5 5.17 22.52 -20.87
CA THR A 5 3.89 22.71 -20.18
C THR A 5 4.24 23.15 -18.77
N LYS A 6 3.90 24.41 -18.46
CA LYS A 6 4.05 24.96 -17.13
C LYS A 6 3.36 24.00 -16.15
N PRO A 7 3.99 23.70 -14.99
CA PRO A 7 3.41 22.80 -14.02
C PRO A 7 2.05 23.37 -13.64
N ARG A 8 0.98 22.61 -13.90
CA ARG A 8 -0.38 23.05 -13.55
C ARG A 8 -0.47 23.14 -12.04
N ILE A 9 -0.68 24.36 -11.55
CA ILE A 9 -0.89 24.69 -10.15
C ILE A 9 -2.11 23.91 -9.63
N TRP A 10 -2.06 23.45 -8.39
CA TRP A 10 -3.19 22.80 -7.72
C TRP A 10 -4.36 23.79 -7.60
N THR A 11 -5.53 23.42 -8.11
CA THR A 11 -6.70 24.32 -8.17
C THR A 11 -7.75 23.99 -7.10
N ARG A 12 -8.77 24.84 -6.98
CA ARG A 12 -9.96 24.53 -6.16
C ARG A 12 -10.69 23.27 -6.66
N ALA A 13 -10.75 23.09 -7.97
CA ALA A 13 -11.33 21.88 -8.57
C ALA A 13 -10.54 20.62 -8.20
N ASP A 14 -9.21 20.71 -8.13
CA ASP A 14 -8.38 19.61 -7.63
C ASP A 14 -8.71 19.25 -6.18
N SER A 15 -8.93 20.26 -5.34
CA SER A 15 -9.28 20.06 -3.93
C SER A 15 -10.66 19.42 -3.79
N GLY A 16 -11.66 19.90 -4.55
CA GLY A 16 -13.01 19.31 -4.56
C GLY A 16 -13.02 17.86 -5.05
N ALA A 17 -12.28 17.57 -6.12
CA ALA A 17 -12.16 16.20 -6.65
C ALA A 17 -11.43 15.27 -5.66
N CYS A 18 -10.36 15.74 -5.01
CA CYS A 18 -9.64 14.99 -3.99
C CYS A 18 -10.55 14.69 -2.78
N LEU A 19 -11.27 15.70 -2.27
CA LEU A 19 -12.23 15.53 -1.17
C LEU A 19 -13.35 14.55 -1.52
N LEU A 20 -13.84 14.57 -2.76
CA LEU A 20 -14.83 13.59 -3.24
C LEU A 20 -14.25 12.16 -3.23
N CYS A 21 -13.02 11.96 -3.74
CA CYS A 21 -12.35 10.66 -3.67
C CYS A 21 -12.14 10.18 -2.23
N VAL A 22 -11.75 11.08 -1.34
CA VAL A 22 -11.61 10.81 0.11
C VAL A 22 -12.94 10.37 0.71
N ALA A 23 -14.01 11.11 0.46
CA ALA A 23 -15.34 10.80 0.99
C ALA A 23 -15.86 9.45 0.47
N VAL A 24 -15.75 9.20 -0.85
CA VAL A 24 -16.17 7.93 -1.46
C VAL A 24 -15.35 6.76 -0.90
N SER A 25 -14.03 6.89 -0.84
CA SER A 25 -13.14 5.84 -0.32
C SER A 25 -13.40 5.55 1.16
N ALA A 26 -13.58 6.59 1.99
CA ALA A 26 -13.92 6.43 3.40
C ALA A 26 -15.27 5.74 3.58
N LEU A 27 -16.29 6.15 2.80
CA LEU A 27 -17.61 5.52 2.82
C LEU A 27 -17.54 4.05 2.42
N LEU A 28 -16.85 3.72 1.33
CA LEU A 28 -16.67 2.33 0.88
C LEU A 28 -15.91 1.49 1.92
N ALA A 29 -14.89 2.06 2.56
CA ALA A 29 -14.13 1.39 3.59
C ALA A 29 -14.99 1.06 4.83
N VAL A 30 -15.88 1.96 5.26
CA VAL A 30 -16.74 1.75 6.44
C VAL A 30 -18.11 1.14 6.11
N ALA A 31 -18.45 0.97 4.83
CA ALA A 31 -19.71 0.41 4.40
C ALA A 31 -20.07 -0.93 5.07
N PRO A 32 -19.14 -1.88 5.31
CA PRO A 32 -19.46 -3.09 6.04
C PRO A 32 -19.96 -2.82 7.46
N HIS A 33 -19.35 -1.88 8.19
CA HIS A 33 -19.79 -1.48 9.53
C HIS A 33 -21.19 -0.85 9.49
N LEU A 34 -21.46 0.02 8.50
CA LEU A 34 -22.78 0.63 8.32
C LEU A 34 -23.85 -0.41 7.98
N ALA A 35 -23.50 -1.44 7.19
CA ALA A 35 -24.41 -2.53 6.84
C ALA A 35 -24.75 -3.40 8.07
N VAL A 36 -23.76 -3.70 8.92
CA VAL A 36 -24.01 -4.39 10.21
C VAL A 36 -24.87 -3.52 11.11
N TRP A 37 -24.65 -2.20 11.15
CA TRP A 37 -25.47 -1.31 11.97
C TRP A 37 -26.92 -1.27 11.52
N ALA A 38 -27.16 -1.15 10.21
CA ALA A 38 -28.50 -1.18 9.64
C ALA A 38 -29.24 -2.50 9.92
N ARG A 39 -28.52 -3.63 9.95
CA ARG A 39 -29.12 -4.96 10.11
C ARG A 39 -29.27 -5.41 11.57
N TYR A 40 -28.29 -5.10 12.41
CA TYR A 40 -28.16 -5.67 13.76
C TYR A 40 -28.08 -4.59 14.85
N GLY A 41 -28.09 -3.31 14.51
CA GLY A 41 -28.01 -2.20 15.47
C GLY A 41 -26.62 -1.98 16.08
N THR A 42 -25.57 -2.66 15.59
CA THR A 42 -24.19 -2.53 16.07
C THR A 42 -23.21 -2.22 14.93
N LEU A 43 -22.12 -1.52 15.23
CA LEU A 43 -21.02 -1.26 14.28
C LEU A 43 -19.93 -2.34 14.33
N GLU A 44 -20.12 -3.38 15.13
CA GLU A 44 -19.14 -4.45 15.33
C GLU A 44 -19.05 -5.35 14.10
N TYR A 45 -18.01 -5.14 13.30
CA TYR A 45 -17.74 -5.91 12.09
C TYR A 45 -16.29 -6.38 12.08
N LEU A 46 -16.11 -7.68 11.84
CA LEU A 46 -14.83 -8.32 11.57
C LEU A 46 -14.94 -8.95 10.19
N ALA A 47 -14.00 -8.61 9.30
CA ALA A 47 -14.00 -9.18 7.98
C ALA A 47 -13.63 -10.67 8.04
N ASP A 48 -12.48 -11.01 8.59
CA ASP A 48 -11.93 -12.36 8.56
C ASP A 48 -11.05 -12.64 9.79
N ASP A 49 -10.36 -13.79 9.79
CA ASP A 49 -9.47 -14.21 10.88
C ASP A 49 -8.26 -13.27 11.04
N ASP A 50 -7.86 -12.54 10.00
CA ASP A 50 -6.78 -11.56 10.10
C ASP A 50 -7.22 -10.37 10.96
N ASP A 51 -8.46 -9.89 10.82
CA ASP A 51 -9.02 -8.82 11.69
C ASP A 51 -8.95 -9.24 13.18
N VAL A 52 -9.31 -10.49 13.49
CA VAL A 52 -9.24 -11.03 14.86
C VAL A 52 -7.80 -11.02 15.38
N LEU A 53 -6.85 -11.49 14.57
CA LEU A 53 -5.43 -11.50 14.91
C LEU A 53 -4.91 -10.07 15.15
N TYR A 54 -5.26 -9.13 14.27
CA TYR A 54 -4.86 -7.73 14.37
C TYR A 54 -5.40 -7.05 15.63
N LEU A 55 -6.67 -7.33 15.99
CA LEU A 55 -7.24 -6.86 17.24
C LEU A 55 -6.50 -7.42 18.46
N ALA A 56 -6.14 -8.71 18.43
CA ALA A 56 -5.40 -9.32 19.53
C ALA A 56 -4.01 -8.67 19.74
N ILE A 57 -3.31 -8.34 18.64
CA ILE A 57 -2.01 -7.63 18.68
C ILE A 57 -2.18 -6.22 19.25
N ALA A 58 -3.19 -5.47 18.78
CA ALA A 58 -3.40 -4.09 19.18
C ALA A 58 -4.15 -3.91 20.51
N ARG A 59 -4.66 -4.99 21.11
CA ARG A 59 -5.25 -4.98 22.45
C ARG A 59 -4.29 -4.44 23.52
N ILE A 60 -3.03 -4.85 23.47
CA ILE A 60 -2.02 -4.44 24.46
C ILE A 60 -1.81 -2.92 24.44
N PRO A 61 -1.52 -2.28 23.30
CA PRO A 61 -1.37 -0.85 23.27
C PRO A 61 -2.67 -0.09 23.56
N TYR A 62 -3.83 -0.65 23.21
CA TYR A 62 -5.12 -0.09 23.60
C TYR A 62 -5.22 0.06 25.13
N HIS A 63 -4.85 -0.96 25.90
CA HIS A 63 -4.95 -0.92 27.37
C HIS A 63 -3.87 -0.09 28.08
N GLY A 64 -2.84 0.39 27.39
CA GLY A 64 -1.95 1.41 27.96
C GLY A 64 -0.47 1.25 27.64
N GLU A 65 -0.03 0.05 27.27
CA GLU A 65 1.37 -0.17 26.93
C GLU A 65 1.75 0.51 25.60
N ASN A 66 3.04 0.78 25.38
CA ASN A 66 3.55 1.35 24.11
C ASN A 66 4.36 0.32 23.32
N VAL A 67 4.02 -0.96 23.47
CA VAL A 67 4.70 -2.09 22.83
C VAL A 67 3.67 -2.99 22.16
N LEU A 68 4.15 -3.78 21.20
CA LEU A 68 3.39 -4.89 20.63
C LEU A 68 3.91 -6.19 21.23
N ARG A 69 3.01 -7.16 21.39
CA ARG A 69 3.35 -8.55 21.73
C ARG A 69 2.65 -9.45 20.74
N ASP A 70 3.29 -10.57 20.43
CA ASP A 70 2.59 -11.64 19.73
C ASP A 70 1.47 -12.21 20.63
N PRO A 71 0.21 -12.29 20.16
CA PRO A 71 -0.91 -12.74 20.99
C PRO A 71 -0.83 -14.20 21.39
N PHE A 72 0.04 -14.99 20.73
CA PHE A 72 0.27 -16.40 21.04
C PHE A 72 1.50 -16.63 21.92
N CYS A 73 2.12 -15.56 22.42
CA CYS A 73 3.24 -15.63 23.35
C CYS A 73 2.85 -15.11 24.72
N SER A 74 3.36 -15.77 25.76
CA SER A 74 3.24 -15.27 27.13
C SER A 74 4.06 -13.99 27.30
N ARG A 75 3.80 -13.25 28.39
CA ARG A 75 4.61 -12.08 28.74
C ARG A 75 6.08 -12.43 29.01
N GLU A 76 6.32 -13.64 29.49
CA GLU A 76 7.63 -14.13 29.93
C GLU A 76 8.52 -14.56 28.77
N GLU A 77 7.92 -14.99 27.65
CA GLU A 77 8.64 -15.44 26.47
C GLU A 77 9.40 -14.30 25.74
N GLN A 78 9.07 -13.03 26.03
CA GLN A 78 9.75 -11.81 25.55
C GLN A 78 10.06 -11.76 24.03
N VAL A 79 9.32 -12.50 23.20
CA VAL A 79 9.55 -12.53 21.76
C VAL A 79 9.16 -11.19 21.14
N PRO A 80 10.06 -10.53 20.38
CA PRO A 80 9.73 -9.33 19.65
C PRO A 80 8.55 -9.58 18.69
N CYS A 81 7.55 -8.70 18.75
CA CYS A 81 6.43 -8.76 17.82
C CYS A 81 6.91 -8.35 16.42
N LEU A 82 6.70 -9.22 15.42
CA LEU A 82 7.11 -8.97 14.04
C LEU A 82 6.18 -8.00 13.30
N PHE A 83 5.05 -7.66 13.90
CA PHE A 83 4.12 -6.66 13.37
C PHE A 83 4.66 -5.25 13.55
N ALA A 84 4.29 -4.38 12.63
CA ALA A 84 4.87 -3.05 12.56
C ALA A 84 4.26 -2.13 13.61
N TRP A 85 5.08 -1.65 14.56
CA TRP A 85 4.63 -0.80 15.67
C TRP A 85 3.74 0.36 15.22
N LEU A 86 4.17 1.06 14.16
CA LEU A 86 3.50 2.26 13.64
C LEU A 86 2.10 1.99 13.09
N GLN A 87 1.83 0.76 12.67
CA GLN A 87 0.55 0.34 12.11
C GLN A 87 -0.51 0.07 13.21
N PHE A 88 -0.08 -0.36 14.39
CA PHE A 88 -0.99 -0.81 15.46
C PHE A 88 -1.05 0.16 16.64
N VAL A 89 0.10 0.60 17.17
CA VAL A 89 0.11 1.35 18.44
C VAL A 89 -0.59 2.71 18.35
N PRO A 90 -0.29 3.58 17.36
CA PRO A 90 -0.97 4.88 17.27
C PRO A 90 -2.49 4.75 17.11
N LEU A 91 -2.95 3.74 16.37
CA LEU A 91 -4.36 3.55 16.06
C LEU A 91 -5.12 2.89 17.21
N ALA A 92 -4.47 2.01 17.98
CA ALA A 92 -5.01 1.51 19.24
C ALA A 92 -5.19 2.65 20.26
N LYS A 93 -4.20 3.54 20.39
CA LYS A 93 -4.29 4.72 21.26
C LYS A 93 -5.38 5.68 20.80
N LEU A 94 -5.47 5.93 19.49
CA LEU A 94 -6.52 6.76 18.92
C LEU A 94 -7.91 6.18 19.19
N THR A 95 -8.08 4.87 19.02
CA THR A 95 -9.37 4.19 19.30
C THR A 95 -9.77 4.37 20.76
N ARG A 96 -8.84 4.17 21.69
CA ARG A 96 -9.09 4.43 23.13
C ARG A 96 -9.39 5.90 23.41
N LEU A 97 -8.66 6.84 22.79
CA LEU A 97 -8.85 8.28 22.97
C LEU A 97 -10.26 8.70 22.53
N LEU A 98 -10.79 8.08 21.48
CA LEU A 98 -12.16 8.28 20.99
C LEU A 98 -13.23 7.62 21.88
N GLY A 99 -12.84 6.91 22.96
CA GLY A 99 -13.77 6.19 23.83
C GLY A 99 -14.42 4.97 23.17
N LEU A 100 -13.88 4.49 22.05
CA LEU A 100 -14.43 3.38 21.31
C LEU A 100 -13.93 2.04 21.90
N PRO A 101 -14.78 1.01 22.05
CA PRO A 101 -14.34 -0.30 22.50
C PRO A 101 -13.32 -0.94 21.52
N PRO A 102 -12.45 -1.85 21.98
CA PRO A 102 -11.39 -2.45 21.17
C PRO A 102 -11.89 -3.08 19.85
N ILE A 103 -13.09 -3.68 19.88
CA ILE A 103 -13.71 -4.32 18.71
C ILE A 103 -13.97 -3.33 17.55
N LEU A 104 -14.14 -2.04 17.84
CA LEU A 104 -14.33 -0.98 16.85
C LEU A 104 -13.02 -0.37 16.33
N MET A 105 -11.86 -0.89 16.73
CA MET A 105 -10.57 -0.44 16.18
C MET A 105 -10.48 -0.67 14.66
N ALA A 106 -11.12 -1.72 14.16
CA ALA A 106 -11.17 -2.00 12.72
C ALA A 106 -11.94 -0.92 11.94
N LEU A 107 -12.95 -0.30 12.55
CA LEU A 107 -13.65 0.86 12.00
C LEU A 107 -12.71 2.07 11.88
N VAL A 108 -11.90 2.33 12.92
CA VAL A 108 -10.91 3.42 12.91
C VAL A 108 -9.85 3.19 11.83
N TRP A 109 -9.36 1.95 11.70
CA TRP A 109 -8.45 1.57 10.61
C TRP A 109 -9.07 1.79 9.24
N ARG A 110 -10.30 1.33 9.02
CA ARG A 110 -11.00 1.50 7.74
C ARG A 110 -11.27 2.96 7.41
N ALA A 111 -11.70 3.76 8.38
CA ALA A 111 -11.93 5.19 8.16
C ALA A 111 -10.65 5.93 7.78
N LEU A 112 -9.58 5.79 8.58
CA LEU A 112 -8.31 6.46 8.29
C LEU A 112 -7.69 5.96 6.99
N GLY A 113 -7.68 4.64 6.80
CA GLY A 113 -7.17 3.99 5.61
C GLY A 113 -7.92 4.40 4.35
N GLY A 114 -9.25 4.46 4.43
CA GLY A 114 -10.11 4.95 3.35
C GLY A 114 -9.78 6.40 2.97
N VAL A 115 -9.60 7.29 3.95
CA VAL A 115 -9.18 8.68 3.71
C VAL A 115 -7.82 8.73 3.00
N LEU A 116 -6.82 8.01 3.52
CA LEU A 116 -5.48 7.97 2.93
C LEU A 116 -5.50 7.40 1.51
N PHE A 117 -6.26 6.33 1.28
CA PHE A 117 -6.35 5.65 -0.01
C PHE A 117 -7.03 6.52 -1.08
N GLY A 118 -8.15 7.17 -0.75
CA GLY A 118 -8.85 8.08 -1.66
C GLY A 118 -7.97 9.26 -2.08
N GLY A 119 -7.31 9.90 -1.11
CA GLY A 119 -6.43 11.04 -1.38
C GLY A 119 -5.19 10.64 -2.17
N SER A 120 -4.50 9.57 -1.79
CA SER A 120 -3.29 9.11 -2.46
C SER A 120 -3.53 8.68 -3.91
N LEU A 121 -4.63 7.98 -4.18
CA LEU A 121 -4.98 7.54 -5.52
C LEU A 121 -5.29 8.74 -6.44
N TYR A 122 -6.05 9.73 -5.94
CA TYR A 122 -6.28 10.97 -6.67
C TYR A 122 -4.98 11.72 -6.97
N VAL A 123 -4.11 11.89 -5.97
CA VAL A 123 -2.81 12.56 -6.16
C VAL A 123 -1.97 11.86 -7.22
N LEU A 124 -1.91 10.52 -7.19
CA LEU A 124 -1.19 9.73 -8.19
C LEU A 124 -1.75 9.95 -9.59
N PHE A 125 -3.05 9.71 -9.81
CA PHE A 125 -3.63 9.88 -11.13
C PHE A 125 -3.58 11.34 -11.61
N ARG A 126 -3.69 12.30 -10.70
CA ARG A 126 -3.56 13.71 -11.04
C ARG A 126 -2.16 14.08 -11.55
N ARG A 127 -1.12 13.40 -11.06
CA ARG A 127 0.26 13.52 -11.57
C ARG A 127 0.41 12.87 -12.93
N LEU A 128 -0.10 11.65 -13.09
CA LEU A 128 -0.04 10.90 -14.35
C LEU A 128 -0.81 11.60 -15.49
N MET A 129 -1.96 12.20 -15.17
CA MET A 129 -2.85 12.85 -16.15
C MET A 129 -2.50 14.33 -16.38
N ALA A 130 -1.42 14.86 -15.78
CA ALA A 130 -1.10 16.29 -15.80
C ALA A 130 -0.94 16.89 -17.21
N GLY A 131 -0.52 16.09 -18.19
CA GLY A 131 -0.37 16.49 -19.60
C GLY A 131 -1.65 16.45 -20.43
N THR A 132 -2.76 15.91 -19.89
CA THR A 132 -4.03 15.78 -20.64
C THR A 132 -4.80 17.10 -20.73
N ARG A 133 -5.78 17.18 -21.65
CA ARG A 133 -6.65 18.37 -21.78
C ARG A 133 -7.45 18.65 -20.50
N ARG A 134 -7.99 17.60 -19.86
CA ARG A 134 -8.86 17.66 -18.67
C ARG A 134 -8.30 16.82 -17.51
N PRO A 135 -7.17 17.21 -16.91
CA PRO A 135 -6.43 16.37 -15.94
C PRO A 135 -7.23 16.06 -14.68
N VAL A 136 -8.04 17.02 -14.20
CA VAL A 136 -8.89 16.84 -13.01
C VAL A 136 -9.96 15.79 -13.26
N ALA A 137 -10.68 15.89 -14.38
CA ALA A 137 -11.74 14.96 -14.73
C ALA A 137 -11.21 13.53 -14.94
N TRP A 138 -10.09 13.38 -15.66
CA TRP A 138 -9.44 12.08 -15.85
C TRP A 138 -8.94 11.50 -14.53
N ALA A 139 -8.28 12.31 -13.70
CA ALA A 139 -7.80 11.86 -12.40
C ALA A 139 -8.94 11.41 -11.48
N LEU A 140 -10.03 12.18 -11.43
CA LEU A 140 -11.24 11.84 -10.69
C LEU A 140 -11.83 10.52 -11.19
N GLY A 141 -12.07 10.39 -12.50
CA GLY A 141 -12.65 9.19 -13.10
C GLY A 141 -11.79 7.94 -12.84
N CYS A 142 -10.48 8.01 -13.10
CA CYS A 142 -9.56 6.90 -12.82
C CYS A 142 -9.51 6.54 -11.33
N SER A 143 -9.57 7.54 -10.45
CA SER A 143 -9.60 7.29 -9.01
C SER A 143 -10.87 6.59 -8.59
N LEU A 144 -12.05 7.09 -9.00
CA LEU A 144 -13.34 6.49 -8.65
C LEU A 144 -13.45 5.05 -9.17
N ILE A 145 -12.92 4.78 -10.37
CA ILE A 145 -12.82 3.41 -10.89
C ILE A 145 -11.91 2.56 -9.99
N GLY A 146 -10.70 3.02 -9.68
CA GLY A 146 -9.77 2.27 -8.81
C GLY A 146 -10.32 2.04 -7.40
N LEU A 147 -11.09 2.99 -6.86
CA LEU A 147 -11.74 2.86 -5.55
C LEU A 147 -12.86 1.83 -5.53
N SER A 148 -13.60 1.67 -6.64
CA SER A 148 -14.78 0.79 -6.75
C SER A 148 -14.49 -0.55 -7.46
N ASP A 149 -13.26 -0.76 -7.90
CA ASP A 149 -12.86 -1.93 -8.66
C ASP A 149 -12.29 -3.04 -7.75
N ALA A 150 -13.04 -4.14 -7.61
CA ALA A 150 -12.60 -5.32 -6.85
C ALA A 150 -11.31 -5.95 -7.40
N GLY A 151 -11.04 -5.71 -8.69
CA GLY A 151 -9.85 -6.19 -9.36
C GLY A 151 -8.61 -5.31 -9.18
N PHE A 152 -8.72 -4.15 -8.54
CA PHE A 152 -7.68 -3.13 -8.56
C PHE A 152 -6.35 -3.65 -8.00
N VAL A 153 -6.36 -4.14 -6.76
CA VAL A 153 -5.16 -4.68 -6.09
C VAL A 153 -4.74 -6.03 -6.67
N GLY A 154 -5.71 -6.84 -7.13
CA GLY A 154 -5.44 -8.13 -7.75
C GLY A 154 -4.89 -8.03 -9.18
N GLY A 155 -4.79 -6.82 -9.73
CA GLY A 155 -4.40 -6.62 -11.11
C GLY A 155 -5.38 -7.29 -12.07
N ARG A 156 -6.68 -7.18 -11.86
CA ARG A 156 -7.73 -7.67 -12.77
C ARG A 156 -8.85 -6.64 -12.92
N PRO A 157 -8.52 -5.39 -13.28
CA PRO A 157 -9.48 -4.32 -13.18
C PRO A 157 -10.69 -4.57 -14.07
N LEU A 158 -11.88 -4.27 -13.55
CA LEU A 158 -13.20 -4.49 -14.15
C LEU A 158 -13.61 -5.96 -14.35
N ILE A 159 -12.65 -6.88 -14.51
CA ILE A 159 -12.91 -8.31 -14.69
C ILE A 159 -13.59 -8.91 -13.47
N VAL A 160 -13.10 -8.58 -12.26
CA VAL A 160 -13.67 -9.11 -11.02
C VAL A 160 -15.08 -8.56 -10.78
N ASN A 161 -15.29 -7.27 -11.07
CA ASN A 161 -16.60 -6.63 -10.98
C ASN A 161 -17.63 -7.28 -11.92
N TRP A 162 -17.21 -7.65 -13.13
CA TRP A 162 -18.08 -8.40 -14.05
C TRP A 162 -18.48 -9.76 -13.47
N GLY A 163 -17.52 -10.48 -12.88
CA GLY A 163 -17.80 -11.75 -12.18
C GLY A 163 -18.80 -11.58 -11.04
N PHE A 164 -18.67 -10.52 -10.24
CA PHE A 164 -19.63 -10.20 -9.18
C PHE A 164 -21.01 -9.87 -9.74
N LEU A 165 -21.10 -9.08 -10.81
CA LEU A 165 -22.37 -8.78 -11.45
C LEU A 165 -23.07 -10.05 -11.93
N MET A 166 -22.35 -10.96 -12.59
CA MET A 166 -22.91 -12.24 -13.05
C MET A 166 -23.41 -13.11 -11.88
N GLN A 167 -22.67 -13.13 -10.75
CA GLN A 167 -23.09 -13.84 -9.55
C GLN A 167 -24.37 -13.24 -8.95
N LEU A 168 -24.42 -11.91 -8.82
CA LEU A 168 -25.60 -11.19 -8.32
C LEU A 168 -26.82 -11.40 -9.22
N LEU A 169 -26.64 -11.33 -10.54
CA LEU A 169 -27.71 -11.63 -11.51
C LEU A 169 -28.17 -13.09 -11.43
N GLY A 170 -27.28 -14.01 -11.08
CA GLY A 170 -27.59 -15.41 -10.80
C GLY A 170 -28.21 -15.66 -9.43
N GLY A 171 -28.49 -14.61 -8.63
CA GLY A 171 -29.04 -14.74 -7.27
C GLY A 171 -28.06 -15.34 -6.26
N THR A 172 -26.77 -15.35 -6.59
CA THR A 172 -25.70 -15.85 -5.73
C THR A 172 -24.85 -14.70 -5.21
N VAL A 173 -24.23 -14.90 -4.06
CA VAL A 173 -23.17 -14.02 -3.55
C VAL A 173 -21.84 -14.73 -3.68
N PRO A 174 -20.71 -14.00 -3.81
CA PRO A 174 -19.39 -14.61 -3.83
C PRO A 174 -19.16 -15.37 -2.51
N ALA A 175 -19.38 -16.69 -2.53
CA ALA A 175 -19.25 -17.53 -1.35
C ALA A 175 -17.76 -17.61 -0.99
N GLY A 176 -17.39 -17.12 0.20
CA GLY A 176 -16.08 -17.35 0.80
C GLY A 176 -15.14 -16.15 0.88
N LYS A 177 -15.56 -14.94 0.50
CA LYS A 177 -14.77 -13.73 0.81
C LYS A 177 -15.63 -12.62 1.42
N PRO A 178 -15.57 -12.44 2.75
CA PRO A 178 -16.24 -11.32 3.42
C PRO A 178 -15.76 -9.95 2.89
N ASP A 179 -14.56 -9.88 2.30
CA ASP A 179 -14.04 -8.70 1.63
C ASP A 179 -14.15 -8.79 0.10
N ALA A 180 -15.28 -8.30 -0.44
CA ALA A 180 -15.48 -8.17 -1.89
C ALA A 180 -14.44 -7.23 -2.54
N LEU A 181 -14.01 -6.20 -1.82
CA LEU A 181 -13.04 -5.21 -2.27
C LEU A 181 -11.75 -5.35 -1.46
N ALA A 182 -10.84 -6.20 -1.93
CA ALA A 182 -9.60 -6.53 -1.23
C ALA A 182 -8.72 -5.31 -0.89
N GLN A 183 -8.87 -4.19 -1.60
CA GLN A 183 -8.17 -2.93 -1.29
C GLN A 183 -8.56 -2.32 0.06
N TYR A 184 -9.75 -2.64 0.59
CA TYR A 184 -10.23 -2.15 1.89
C TYR A 184 -10.01 -3.14 3.04
N ARG A 185 -9.32 -4.26 2.77
CA ARG A 185 -8.89 -5.18 3.81
C ARG A 185 -7.93 -4.47 4.75
N VAL A 186 -8.23 -4.55 6.04
CA VAL A 186 -7.30 -4.09 7.08
C VAL A 186 -6.42 -5.27 7.52
N VAL A 187 -5.21 -5.03 7.98
CA VAL A 187 -4.53 -3.73 7.92
C VAL A 187 -3.84 -3.52 6.56
N THR A 188 -3.56 -4.61 5.84
CA THR A 188 -3.02 -4.60 4.47
C THR A 188 -4.11 -5.00 3.47
N PRO A 189 -4.29 -4.25 2.37
CA PRO A 189 -3.40 -3.20 1.89
C PRO A 189 -3.79 -1.79 2.36
N LEU A 190 -4.94 -1.61 3.01
CA LEU A 190 -5.59 -0.32 3.16
C LEU A 190 -4.73 0.75 3.86
N LEU A 191 -3.97 0.38 4.90
CA LEU A 191 -3.10 1.36 5.59
C LEU A 191 -1.73 1.55 4.92
N ASN A 192 -1.35 0.69 3.97
CA ASN A 192 0.04 0.63 3.49
C ASN A 192 0.17 1.04 2.03
N LEU A 193 -0.79 0.63 1.20
CA LEU A 193 -0.87 1.00 -0.21
C LEU A 193 -0.87 2.52 -0.44
N PRO A 194 -1.52 3.37 0.38
CA PRO A 194 -1.49 4.81 0.16
C PRO A 194 -0.08 5.40 0.10
N PHE A 195 0.83 4.90 0.95
CA PHE A 195 2.22 5.36 0.99
C PHE A 195 3.00 4.94 -0.24
N LEU A 196 2.74 3.74 -0.77
CA LEU A 196 3.30 3.28 -2.03
C LEU A 196 2.80 4.14 -3.21
N LEU A 197 1.50 4.46 -3.27
CA LEU A 197 0.93 5.31 -4.31
C LEU A 197 1.51 6.73 -4.26
N LEU A 198 1.64 7.29 -3.05
CA LEU A 198 2.27 8.59 -2.85
C LEU A 198 3.76 8.57 -3.20
N LEU A 199 4.48 7.48 -2.94
CA LEU A 199 5.88 7.31 -3.33
C LEU A 199 6.03 7.40 -4.84
N VAL A 200 5.19 6.66 -5.58
CA VAL A 200 5.16 6.73 -7.05
C VAL A 200 4.82 8.14 -7.53
N ALA A 201 3.83 8.80 -6.90
CA ALA A 201 3.44 10.16 -7.23
C ALA A 201 4.57 11.19 -6.97
N ALA A 202 5.34 11.01 -5.89
CA ALA A 202 6.46 11.88 -5.52
C ALA A 202 7.67 11.72 -6.45
N LEU A 203 7.87 10.50 -6.99
CA LEU A 203 8.93 10.19 -7.94
C LEU A 203 8.56 10.49 -9.41
N HIS A 204 7.32 10.92 -9.66
CA HIS A 204 6.87 11.22 -11.02
C HIS A 204 7.70 12.38 -11.63
N PRO A 205 8.16 12.28 -12.90
CA PRO A 205 9.03 13.27 -13.54
C PRO A 205 8.48 14.71 -13.56
N SER A 206 7.17 14.89 -13.39
CA SER A 206 6.54 16.21 -13.26
C SER A 206 6.99 17.01 -12.04
N VAL A 207 7.60 16.37 -11.04
CA VAL A 207 8.05 17.04 -9.81
C VAL A 207 9.38 17.74 -10.09
N ARG A 208 9.33 19.08 -10.19
CA ARG A 208 10.52 19.89 -10.51
C ARG A 208 11.47 20.08 -9.34
N ASP A 209 10.94 20.13 -8.12
CA ASP A 209 11.75 20.33 -6.92
C ASP A 209 12.40 19.02 -6.50
N ARG A 210 13.66 18.86 -6.90
CA ARG A 210 14.48 17.69 -6.61
C ARG A 210 14.58 17.41 -5.11
N ARG A 211 14.76 18.44 -4.29
CA ARG A 211 14.94 18.25 -2.84
C ARG A 211 13.66 17.72 -2.23
N LYS A 212 12.50 18.27 -2.61
CA LYS A 212 11.19 17.77 -2.16
C LYS A 212 10.94 16.33 -2.63
N ALA A 213 11.24 16.02 -3.89
CA ALA A 213 11.10 14.66 -4.41
C ALA A 213 11.93 13.65 -3.62
N VAL A 214 13.19 13.99 -3.31
CA VAL A 214 14.08 13.13 -2.51
C VAL A 214 13.59 12.98 -1.09
N LEU A 215 13.26 14.08 -0.40
CA LEU A 215 12.81 14.02 1.00
C LEU A 215 11.47 13.27 1.14
N MET A 216 10.48 13.59 0.30
CA MET A 216 9.19 12.90 0.31
C MET A 216 9.36 11.44 -0.10
N GLY A 217 10.12 11.16 -1.15
CA GLY A 217 10.35 9.80 -1.62
C GLY A 217 11.04 8.94 -0.55
N ALA A 218 12.12 9.45 0.06
CA ALA A 218 12.83 8.74 1.13
C ALA A 218 11.93 8.49 2.34
N GLY A 219 11.17 9.51 2.78
CA GLY A 219 10.23 9.38 3.88
C GLY A 219 9.12 8.36 3.60
N LEU A 220 8.51 8.40 2.41
CA LEU A 220 7.44 7.46 2.01
C LEU A 220 7.96 6.03 1.85
N LEU A 221 9.15 5.84 1.26
CA LEU A 221 9.79 4.53 1.20
C LEU A 221 10.11 4.02 2.61
N GLY A 222 10.66 4.85 3.49
CA GLY A 222 10.89 4.52 4.89
C GLY A 222 9.59 4.12 5.61
N LEU A 223 8.49 4.84 5.39
CA LEU A 223 7.17 4.47 5.91
C LEU A 223 6.68 3.12 5.37
N CYS A 224 6.95 2.78 4.10
CA CYS A 224 6.65 1.45 3.58
C CYS A 224 7.37 0.35 4.36
N PHE A 225 8.64 0.56 4.78
CA PHE A 225 9.32 -0.37 5.68
C PHE A 225 8.67 -0.42 7.06
N LEU A 226 8.37 0.75 7.62
CA LEU A 226 7.84 0.90 8.98
C LEU A 226 6.40 0.48 9.17
N LEU A 227 5.66 0.26 8.09
CA LEU A 227 4.25 -0.14 8.13
C LEU A 227 4.02 -1.57 7.67
N TYR A 228 4.73 -2.09 6.65
CA TYR A 228 4.47 -3.47 6.22
C TYR A 228 5.50 -4.10 5.27
N PHE A 229 5.77 -5.39 5.51
CA PHE A 229 6.84 -6.16 4.86
C PHE A 229 6.73 -6.28 3.33
N PHE A 230 5.55 -6.44 2.74
CA PHE A 230 5.48 -6.78 1.30
C PHE A 230 5.64 -5.58 0.36
N PHE A 231 5.18 -4.39 0.74
CA PHE A 231 5.21 -3.24 -0.18
C PHE A 231 6.59 -2.58 -0.27
N TRP A 232 7.40 -2.60 0.80
CA TRP A 232 8.76 -2.06 0.71
C TRP A 232 9.62 -2.87 -0.25
N THR A 233 9.50 -4.21 -0.27
CA THR A 233 10.29 -5.04 -1.20
C THR A 233 9.93 -4.73 -2.63
N ALA A 234 8.62 -4.65 -2.95
CA ALA A 234 8.17 -4.26 -4.28
C ALA A 234 8.66 -2.86 -4.67
N ALA A 235 8.59 -1.90 -3.74
CA ALA A 235 9.08 -0.54 -3.96
C ALA A 235 10.60 -0.49 -4.21
N VAL A 236 11.38 -1.21 -3.41
CA VAL A 236 12.85 -1.30 -3.55
C VAL A 236 13.23 -1.94 -4.88
N VAL A 237 12.60 -3.05 -5.25
CA VAL A 237 12.86 -3.72 -6.54
C VAL A 237 12.48 -2.81 -7.71
N ALA A 238 11.31 -2.17 -7.66
CA ALA A 238 10.88 -1.25 -8.72
C ALA A 238 11.80 -0.03 -8.84
N LEU A 239 12.21 0.56 -7.71
CA LEU A 239 13.09 1.71 -7.68
C LEU A 239 14.52 1.35 -8.10
N GLY A 240 15.01 0.17 -7.71
CA GLY A 240 16.28 -0.38 -8.16
C GLY A 240 16.30 -0.66 -9.66
N GLY A 241 15.24 -1.29 -10.18
CA GLY A 241 15.08 -1.49 -11.62
C GLY A 241 15.00 -0.16 -12.39
N TYR A 242 14.26 0.81 -11.86
CA TYR A 242 14.23 2.17 -12.42
C TYR A 242 15.61 2.82 -12.42
N LEU A 243 16.36 2.76 -11.30
CA LEU A 243 17.73 3.26 -11.21
C LEU A 243 18.63 2.63 -12.28
N VAL A 244 18.64 1.29 -12.39
CA VAL A 244 19.40 0.56 -13.40
C VAL A 244 19.02 1.02 -14.81
N SER A 245 17.72 1.16 -15.11
CA SER A 245 17.25 1.64 -16.41
C SER A 245 17.79 3.03 -16.75
N GLN A 246 17.83 3.95 -15.78
CA GLN A 246 18.36 5.29 -15.99
C GLN A 246 19.88 5.26 -16.22
N LEU A 247 20.62 4.39 -15.52
CA LEU A 247 22.06 4.22 -15.72
C LEU A 247 22.39 3.66 -17.10
N VAL A 248 21.61 2.69 -17.60
CA VAL A 248 21.73 2.17 -18.96
C VAL A 248 21.50 3.28 -20.00
N LEU A 249 20.49 4.14 -19.79
CA LEU A 249 20.25 5.29 -20.66
C LEU A 249 21.42 6.30 -20.62
N VAL A 250 22.02 6.55 -19.46
CA VAL A 250 23.23 7.39 -19.34
C VAL A 250 24.39 6.79 -20.13
N TRP A 251 24.59 5.48 -20.05
CA TRP A 251 25.67 4.78 -20.73
C TRP A 251 25.54 4.89 -22.25
N GLY A 252 24.34 4.67 -22.79
CA GLY A 252 24.08 4.68 -24.23
C GLY A 252 23.89 6.07 -24.86
N ALA A 253 23.61 7.11 -24.06
CA ALA A 253 23.33 8.45 -24.57
C ALA A 253 24.59 9.25 -24.96
N SER A 254 24.47 10.15 -25.93
CA SER A 254 25.48 11.19 -26.21
C SER A 254 25.62 12.16 -25.03
N ARG A 255 26.77 12.84 -24.90
CA ARG A 255 27.05 13.75 -23.76
C ARG A 255 25.92 14.75 -23.49
N GLU A 256 25.30 15.29 -24.53
CA GLU A 256 24.20 16.26 -24.45
C GLU A 256 22.90 15.66 -23.88
N ARG A 257 22.63 14.37 -24.11
CA ARG A 257 21.39 13.70 -23.67
C ARG A 257 21.51 13.01 -22.31
N ARG A 258 22.73 12.93 -21.73
CA ARG A 258 22.99 12.25 -20.45
C ARG A 258 22.44 12.97 -19.22
N ALA A 259 22.30 14.29 -19.29
CA ALA A 259 22.01 15.11 -18.11
C ALA A 259 20.69 14.71 -17.40
N GLU A 260 19.63 14.45 -18.17
CA GLU A 260 18.31 14.14 -17.62
C GLU A 260 18.22 12.73 -17.00
N PRO A 261 18.64 11.64 -17.68
CA PRO A 261 18.68 10.31 -17.08
C PRO A 261 19.60 10.25 -15.85
N LEU A 262 20.75 10.94 -15.89
CA LEU A 262 21.67 11.00 -14.75
C LEU A 262 21.01 11.67 -13.54
N ARG A 263 20.28 12.77 -13.76
CA ARG A 263 19.54 13.45 -12.69
C ARG A 263 18.48 12.54 -12.07
N ARG A 264 17.75 11.78 -12.89
CA ARG A 264 16.74 10.81 -12.42
C ARG A 264 17.37 9.66 -11.64
N ALA A 265 18.49 9.13 -12.11
CA ALA A 265 19.27 8.11 -11.41
C ALA A 265 19.71 8.61 -10.02
N GLN A 266 20.22 9.84 -9.92
CA GLN A 266 20.62 10.41 -8.64
C GLN A 266 19.44 10.57 -7.66
N VAL A 267 18.26 10.97 -8.14
CA VAL A 267 17.06 11.05 -7.30
C VAL A 267 16.63 9.67 -6.82
N ALA A 268 16.57 8.69 -7.73
CA ALA A 268 16.21 7.32 -7.39
C ALA A 268 17.18 6.70 -6.37
N ALA A 269 18.49 6.89 -6.58
CA ALA A 269 19.52 6.43 -5.64
C ALA A 269 19.37 7.11 -4.27
N ALA A 270 19.19 8.43 -4.22
CA ALA A 270 19.03 9.16 -2.97
C ALA A 270 17.76 8.73 -2.20
N VAL A 271 16.65 8.51 -2.90
CA VAL A 271 15.40 8.00 -2.31
C VAL A 271 15.58 6.58 -1.80
N LEU A 272 16.22 5.71 -2.59
CA LEU A 272 16.48 4.33 -2.21
C LEU A 272 17.35 4.27 -0.95
N THR A 273 18.50 4.95 -0.96
CA THR A 273 19.41 5.01 0.19
C THR A 273 18.72 5.62 1.40
N GLY A 274 18.07 6.78 1.26
CA GLY A 274 17.41 7.47 2.38
C GLY A 274 16.27 6.65 2.98
N GLY A 275 15.40 6.08 2.14
CA GLY A 275 14.29 5.24 2.61
C GLY A 275 14.75 3.94 3.25
N MET A 276 15.78 3.29 2.69
CA MET A 276 16.40 2.11 3.31
C MET A 276 17.07 2.45 4.63
N LEU A 277 17.75 3.59 4.77
CA LEU A 277 18.34 3.99 6.06
C LEU A 277 17.29 4.20 7.15
N ILE A 278 16.11 4.74 6.80
CA ILE A 278 14.99 4.89 7.73
C ILE A 278 14.41 3.52 8.12
N GLY A 279 14.25 2.62 7.15
CA GLY A 279 13.53 1.35 7.33
C GLY A 279 14.38 0.14 7.76
N ALA A 280 15.67 0.13 7.43
CA ALA A 280 16.57 -1.00 7.66
C ALA A 280 16.71 -1.42 9.14
N PRO A 281 16.66 -0.52 10.14
CA PRO A 281 16.69 -0.94 11.54
C PRO A 281 15.60 -1.97 11.88
N GLN A 282 14.38 -1.82 11.36
CA GLN A 282 13.30 -2.78 11.55
C GLN A 282 13.59 -4.12 10.86
N VAL A 283 14.10 -4.08 9.61
CA VAL A 283 14.46 -5.31 8.88
C VAL A 283 15.57 -6.07 9.59
N TYR A 284 16.58 -5.34 10.07
CA TYR A 284 17.69 -5.91 10.82
C TYR A 284 17.24 -6.50 12.14
N SER A 285 16.39 -5.80 12.90
CA SER A 285 15.80 -6.30 14.14
C SER A 285 14.98 -7.58 13.92
N ASN A 286 14.17 -7.62 12.86
CA ASN A 286 13.43 -8.81 12.47
C ASN A 286 14.38 -9.96 12.09
N ALA A 287 15.40 -9.69 11.28
CA ALA A 287 16.38 -10.70 10.87
C ALA A 287 17.15 -11.28 12.06
N GLN A 288 17.56 -10.45 13.03
CA GLN A 288 18.16 -10.90 14.28
C GLN A 288 17.20 -11.78 15.08
N THR A 289 15.92 -11.41 15.16
CA THR A 289 14.89 -12.21 15.85
C THR A 289 14.75 -13.61 15.21
N PHE A 290 14.78 -13.70 13.89
CA PHE A 290 14.75 -14.99 13.18
C PHE A 290 16.05 -15.80 13.30
N ALA A 291 17.19 -15.14 13.47
CA ALA A 291 18.49 -15.80 13.61
C ALA A 291 18.79 -16.27 15.03
N ASP A 292 18.13 -15.69 16.04
CA ASP A 292 18.34 -16.02 17.44
C ASP A 292 17.72 -17.38 17.80
N VAL A 293 18.57 -18.33 18.19
CA VAL A 293 18.19 -19.70 18.54
C VAL A 293 17.19 -19.74 19.68
N ARG A 294 17.19 -18.73 20.58
CA ARG A 294 16.24 -18.65 21.70
C ARG A 294 14.80 -18.53 21.25
N TYR A 295 14.55 -17.87 20.12
CA TYR A 295 13.20 -17.66 19.60
C TYR A 295 12.76 -18.76 18.64
N ARG A 296 13.66 -19.63 18.19
CA ARG A 296 13.37 -20.67 17.19
C ARG A 296 12.19 -21.58 17.59
N PRO A 297 12.12 -22.16 18.80
CA PRO A 297 10.98 -23.02 19.19
C PRO A 297 9.64 -22.28 19.15
N ILE A 298 9.66 -20.99 19.49
CA ILE A 298 8.46 -20.14 19.52
C ILE A 298 8.05 -19.80 18.09
N LEU A 299 9.00 -19.42 17.23
CA LEU A 299 8.73 -19.12 15.81
C LEU A 299 8.23 -20.34 15.03
N GLU A 300 8.73 -21.53 15.34
CA GLU A 300 8.25 -22.80 14.77
C GLU A 300 6.81 -23.10 15.22
N ARG A 301 6.46 -22.87 16.50
CA ARG A 301 5.08 -22.99 17.02
C ARG A 301 4.09 -22.06 16.31
N LEU A 302 4.55 -20.89 15.88
CA LEU A 302 3.72 -19.88 15.21
C LEU A 302 3.65 -20.06 13.69
N SER A 303 4.22 -21.15 13.14
CA SER A 303 4.42 -21.38 11.70
C SER A 303 5.11 -20.22 10.97
N ARG A 304 5.77 -19.30 11.69
CA ARG A 304 6.56 -18.20 11.11
C ARG A 304 8.00 -18.60 10.83
N GLY A 305 8.47 -19.69 11.46
CA GLY A 305 9.77 -20.30 11.24
C GLY A 305 9.76 -21.49 10.29
N GLU A 306 8.58 -21.88 9.75
CA GLU A 306 8.50 -23.02 8.84
C GLU A 306 9.31 -22.74 7.57
N ARG A 307 10.36 -23.53 7.38
CA ARG A 307 11.10 -23.55 6.13
C ARG A 307 10.23 -24.19 5.07
N VAL A 308 9.52 -23.37 4.32
CA VAL A 308 8.85 -23.79 3.08
C VAL A 308 9.92 -24.45 2.19
N PRO A 309 9.81 -25.74 1.82
CA PRO A 309 10.84 -26.42 1.03
C PRO A 309 11.13 -25.71 -0.30
N PRO A 310 12.35 -25.76 -0.86
CA PRO A 310 12.66 -25.15 -2.15
C PRO A 310 11.75 -25.59 -3.30
N GLN A 311 11.22 -26.81 -3.20
CA GLN A 311 10.36 -27.45 -4.19
C GLN A 311 8.86 -27.11 -3.99
N ASP A 312 8.51 -26.43 -2.89
CA ASP A 312 7.12 -26.13 -2.59
C ASP A 312 6.52 -25.20 -3.67
N PRO A 313 5.39 -25.58 -4.29
CA PRO A 313 4.75 -24.76 -5.31
C PRO A 313 4.34 -23.37 -4.81
N ALA A 314 4.14 -23.17 -3.51
CA ALA A 314 3.83 -21.87 -2.91
C ALA A 314 4.94 -20.83 -3.17
N ARG A 315 6.22 -21.24 -3.21
CA ARG A 315 7.35 -20.35 -3.55
C ARG A 315 7.24 -19.78 -4.95
N TRP A 316 6.69 -20.56 -5.89
CA TRP A 316 6.58 -20.20 -7.29
C TRP A 316 5.23 -19.63 -7.67
N ARG A 317 4.23 -19.65 -6.76
CA ARG A 317 2.86 -19.22 -7.05
C ARG A 317 2.79 -17.81 -7.65
N TYR A 318 3.54 -16.87 -7.10
CA TYR A 318 3.58 -15.50 -7.60
C TYR A 318 4.45 -15.35 -8.85
N ALA A 319 5.58 -16.05 -8.94
CA ALA A 319 6.45 -16.03 -10.11
C ALA A 319 5.79 -16.66 -11.36
N LYS A 320 4.86 -17.60 -11.19
CA LYS A 320 4.10 -18.23 -12.28
C LYS A 320 2.85 -17.44 -12.68
N ASN A 321 2.60 -16.27 -12.08
CA ASN A 321 1.42 -15.48 -12.39
C ASN A 321 1.57 -14.78 -13.76
N ILE A 322 1.18 -15.48 -14.83
CA ILE A 322 1.26 -15.00 -16.23
C ILE A 322 0.56 -13.64 -16.39
N TRP A 323 -0.54 -13.40 -15.67
CA TRP A 323 -1.24 -12.12 -15.70
C TRP A 323 -0.40 -10.97 -15.17
N ALA A 324 0.38 -11.20 -14.12
CA ALA A 324 1.30 -10.18 -13.60
C ALA A 324 2.38 -9.84 -14.64
N TRP A 325 2.98 -10.87 -15.26
CA TRP A 325 3.99 -10.67 -16.31
C TRP A 325 3.45 -10.01 -17.56
N GLY A 326 2.26 -10.41 -18.03
CA GLY A 326 1.62 -9.81 -19.19
C GLY A 326 1.37 -8.30 -18.99
N LYS A 327 0.98 -7.88 -17.78
CA LYS A 327 0.81 -6.46 -17.44
C LYS A 327 2.12 -5.69 -17.41
N ILE A 328 3.16 -6.28 -16.84
CA ILE A 328 4.50 -5.68 -16.84
C ILE A 328 4.98 -5.51 -18.29
N ALA A 329 4.80 -6.53 -19.14
CA ALA A 329 5.18 -6.47 -20.55
C ALA A 329 4.41 -5.39 -21.32
N ILE A 330 3.08 -5.30 -21.16
CA ILE A 330 2.26 -4.26 -21.79
C ILE A 330 2.66 -2.87 -21.28
N GLY A 331 2.86 -2.71 -19.97
CA GLY A 331 3.29 -1.45 -19.38
C GLY A 331 4.66 -1.00 -19.91
N ALA A 332 5.61 -1.93 -19.99
CA ALA A 332 6.94 -1.68 -20.56
C ALA A 332 6.83 -1.29 -22.04
N ALA A 333 6.02 -2.01 -22.84
CA ALA A 333 5.79 -1.69 -24.24
C ALA A 333 5.16 -0.30 -24.42
N ALA A 334 4.16 0.05 -23.61
CA ALA A 334 3.53 1.38 -23.65
C ALA A 334 4.52 2.51 -23.32
N ILE A 335 5.43 2.30 -22.35
CA ILE A 335 6.50 3.24 -22.03
C ILE A 335 7.47 3.40 -23.20
N LEU A 336 7.85 2.29 -23.85
CA LEU A 336 8.76 2.31 -25.00
C LEU A 336 8.15 2.97 -26.24
N VAL A 337 6.84 2.86 -26.44
CA VAL A 337 6.13 3.49 -27.58
C VAL A 337 5.86 4.97 -27.33
N ALA A 338 5.72 5.39 -26.07
CA ALA A 338 5.39 6.78 -25.71
C ALA A 338 6.61 7.69 -25.46
N GLY A 339 7.83 7.12 -25.34
CA GLY A 339 9.08 7.83 -25.08
C GLY A 339 9.86 8.16 -26.34
#